data_AF-A0A0X8JM71-F1
#
_entry.id   AF-A0A0X8JM71-F1
#
_cell.length_a   1.000
_cell.length_b   1.000
_cell.length_c   1.000
_cell.angle_alpha   90.00
_cell.angle_beta   90.00
_cell.angle_gamma   90.00
#
_symmetry.space_group_name_H-M   'P 1'
#
loop_
_entity.id
_entity.type
_entity.pdbx_description
1 polymer ?
#
loop_
_entity_poly.entity_id
_entity_poly.type
_entity_poly.pdbx_seq_one_letter_code
_entity_poly.pdbx_strand_id
1 'polypeptide(L)'
;MDFSHTGITRPLSRPFILTAAFLLFLISPFPASGANRDASDKNTLSDGYPSVNKAEVEAKLRAKGKRPWIEREKGMGVVTLKNGGTLREDFLPLDAYEAYSDVDLRDTMPKFAPGYDNQNGKADAVSRALENWLKKDLPFGFKALAGDGKVDVVKLEKYGGVKAYAFIIPMGRELAAITPDHKHFYYKIPDVLRTLEGFLATQPELAKVIWLERGDNFFMFVLQRKK
;
A
#
# COMPACT_ATOMS: atom_id res chain seq x y z
N MET A 1 -17.39 39.39 34.96
CA MET A 1 -17.36 39.87 36.35
C MET A 1 -17.51 38.67 37.24
N ASP A 2 -16.53 38.51 38.13
CA ASP A 2 -16.43 37.65 39.32
C ASP A 2 -16.75 36.15 39.24
N PHE A 3 -15.68 35.36 39.40
CA PHE A 3 -15.69 34.26 40.36
C PHE A 3 -14.45 34.34 41.25
N SER A 4 -14.72 34.44 42.54
CA SER A 4 -13.79 34.65 43.65
C SER A 4 -13.01 33.37 44.02
N HIS A 5 -11.76 33.57 44.46
CA HIS A 5 -11.03 32.93 45.57
C HIS A 5 -11.53 31.56 46.09
N THR A 6 -10.70 30.51 46.19
CA THR A 6 -9.66 30.30 47.23
C THR A 6 -9.12 28.86 47.11
N GLY A 7 -7.92 28.59 47.62
CA GLY A 7 -7.59 27.25 48.14
C GLY A 7 -6.21 26.68 47.79
N ILE A 8 -5.18 27.17 48.46
CA ILE A 8 -3.85 26.52 48.55
C ILE A 8 -3.97 25.26 49.44
N THR A 9 -3.27 24.17 49.11
CA THR A 9 -2.39 23.39 50.03
C THR A 9 -1.80 22.14 49.35
N ARG A 10 -0.46 22.05 49.34
CA ARG A 10 0.28 20.78 49.28
C ARG A 10 0.28 20.14 50.67
N PRO A 11 0.54 18.83 50.77
CA PRO A 11 1.76 18.45 51.49
C PRO A 11 2.56 17.30 50.86
N LEU A 12 3.84 17.26 51.25
CA LEU A 12 4.83 16.20 51.03
C LEU A 12 4.51 14.92 51.82
N SER A 13 4.98 13.75 51.34
CA SER A 13 5.70 12.73 52.15
C SER A 13 6.07 11.48 51.32
N ARG A 14 7.23 10.88 51.64
CA ARG A 14 7.90 9.73 50.99
C ARG A 14 7.41 8.36 51.57
N PRO A 15 8.18 7.25 51.47
CA PRO A 15 7.90 6.05 50.66
C PRO A 15 7.44 4.83 51.50
N PHE A 16 7.00 3.75 50.85
CA PHE A 16 6.88 2.43 51.49
C PHE A 16 7.47 1.33 50.60
N ILE A 17 8.35 0.54 51.21
CA ILE A 17 8.91 -0.73 50.74
C ILE A 17 7.98 -1.84 51.27
N LEU A 18 7.69 -2.87 50.47
CA LEU A 18 7.50 -4.22 51.01
C LEU A 18 7.85 -5.32 49.98
N THR A 19 8.36 -6.39 50.56
CA THR A 19 9.16 -7.52 50.07
C THR A 19 8.36 -8.71 49.51
N ALA A 20 9.03 -9.43 48.59
CA ALA A 20 9.14 -10.89 48.42
C ALA A 20 7.89 -11.79 48.27
N ALA A 21 7.89 -12.61 47.21
CA ALA A 21 7.74 -14.08 47.33
C ALA A 21 8.22 -14.80 46.05
N PHE A 22 8.87 -15.93 46.27
CA PHE A 22 9.58 -16.81 45.35
C PHE A 22 8.83 -18.14 45.33
N LEU A 23 8.52 -18.75 44.18
CA LEU A 23 8.26 -20.19 44.09
C LEU A 23 8.45 -20.73 42.67
N LEU A 24 9.22 -21.80 42.60
CA LEU A 24 9.79 -22.48 41.43
C LEU A 24 9.41 -23.96 41.55
N PHE A 25 8.94 -24.61 40.48
CA PHE A 25 8.94 -26.08 40.27
C PHE A 25 8.47 -26.38 38.82
N LEU A 26 8.75 -27.55 38.24
CA LEU A 26 9.95 -28.02 37.52
C LEU A 26 9.46 -29.15 36.55
N ILE A 27 10.02 -29.21 35.34
CA ILE A 27 10.34 -30.42 34.51
C ILE A 27 9.24 -31.13 33.65
N SER A 28 9.60 -31.36 32.37
CA SER A 28 8.97 -32.14 31.29
C SER A 28 9.55 -33.58 31.13
N PRO A 29 8.95 -34.48 30.31
CA PRO A 29 9.61 -34.94 29.06
C PRO A 29 8.68 -35.38 27.86
N PHE A 30 9.24 -35.39 26.64
CA PHE A 30 8.74 -35.78 25.28
C PHE A 30 8.65 -37.34 25.05
N PRO A 31 8.18 -37.99 23.92
CA PRO A 31 8.38 -37.64 22.48
C PRO A 31 7.37 -38.10 21.34
N ALA A 32 7.57 -37.49 20.15
CA ALA A 32 7.52 -37.90 18.71
C ALA A 32 6.47 -38.86 18.03
N SER A 33 6.01 -38.38 16.85
CA SER A 33 5.89 -39.07 15.52
C SER A 33 4.50 -39.49 14.98
N GLY A 34 4.20 -39.11 13.73
CA GLY A 34 3.13 -39.69 12.90
C GLY A 34 2.50 -38.73 11.89
N ALA A 35 3.05 -38.70 10.67
CA ALA A 35 2.63 -37.84 9.54
C ALA A 35 1.32 -38.29 8.85
N ASN A 36 0.65 -37.34 8.19
CA ASN A 36 0.44 -37.28 6.72
C ASN A 36 -1.00 -36.88 6.28
N ARG A 37 -1.04 -35.91 5.35
CA ARG A 37 -2.14 -35.49 4.43
C ARG A 37 -3.25 -34.66 5.10
N ASP A 38 -3.53 -33.43 4.68
CA ASP A 38 -3.73 -33.01 3.29
C ASP A 38 -2.93 -31.79 2.87
N ALA A 39 -2.16 -31.99 1.80
CA ALA A 39 -1.68 -30.94 0.92
C ALA A 39 -2.77 -30.69 -0.13
N SER A 40 -3.56 -29.63 0.05
CA SER A 40 -4.35 -29.05 -1.03
C SER A 40 -4.68 -27.56 -0.80
N ASP A 41 -3.76 -26.79 -0.22
CA ASP A 41 -3.85 -25.33 -0.24
C ASP A 41 -3.40 -24.80 -1.61
N LYS A 42 -4.30 -24.91 -2.59
CA LYS A 42 -4.34 -23.97 -3.71
C LYS A 42 -4.92 -22.65 -3.20
N ASN A 43 -4.09 -21.90 -2.50
CA ASN A 43 -4.30 -20.46 -2.35
C ASN A 43 -2.98 -19.74 -2.58
N THR A 44 -2.62 -19.66 -3.87
CA THR A 44 -1.70 -18.63 -4.34
C THR A 44 -2.22 -17.28 -3.86
N LEU A 45 -1.42 -16.65 -3.00
CA LEU A 45 -1.55 -15.35 -2.34
C LEU A 45 -2.44 -15.30 -1.08
N SER A 46 -1.90 -15.80 0.05
CA SER A 46 -2.22 -15.20 1.37
C SER A 46 -1.03 -14.78 2.22
N ASP A 47 0.21 -15.25 1.97
CA ASP A 47 1.42 -14.82 2.73
C ASP A 47 2.65 -14.56 1.81
N GLY A 48 2.40 -14.31 0.52
CA GLY A 48 3.32 -14.45 -0.60
C GLY A 48 4.29 -13.29 -0.84
N TYR A 49 5.39 -13.27 -0.12
CA TYR A 49 6.64 -12.71 -0.64
C TYR A 49 7.36 -13.83 -1.40
N PRO A 50 7.43 -13.85 -2.75
CA PRO A 50 8.35 -14.76 -3.41
C PRO A 50 9.76 -14.48 -2.90
N SER A 51 10.58 -15.52 -2.70
CA SER A 51 12.00 -15.34 -2.34
C SER A 51 12.73 -14.71 -3.54
N VAL A 52 12.56 -13.41 -3.74
CA VAL A 52 13.24 -12.66 -4.78
C VAL A 52 14.59 -12.21 -4.24
N ASN A 53 15.64 -12.45 -5.02
CA ASN A 53 16.96 -11.96 -4.66
C ASN A 53 16.99 -10.45 -4.88
N LYS A 54 17.17 -9.69 -3.79
CA LYS A 54 17.22 -8.22 -3.85
C LYS A 54 18.24 -7.70 -4.87
N ALA A 55 19.44 -8.28 -4.92
CA ALA A 55 20.46 -7.85 -5.87
C ALA A 55 20.04 -8.07 -7.33
N GLU A 56 19.33 -9.17 -7.61
CA GLU A 56 18.79 -9.46 -8.94
C GLU A 56 17.69 -8.45 -9.32
N VAL A 57 16.75 -8.19 -8.40
CA VAL A 57 15.67 -7.21 -8.61
C VAL A 57 16.26 -5.84 -8.92
N GLU A 58 17.21 -5.38 -8.12
CA GLU A 58 17.85 -4.09 -8.35
C GLU A 58 18.62 -4.04 -9.68
N ALA A 59 19.32 -5.12 -10.05
CA ALA A 59 20.02 -5.19 -11.34
C ALA A 59 19.04 -5.08 -12.51
N LYS A 60 17.88 -5.75 -12.44
CA LYS A 60 16.82 -5.66 -13.44
C LYS A 60 16.20 -4.27 -13.52
N LEU A 61 15.93 -3.62 -12.39
CA LEU A 61 15.46 -2.23 -12.37
C LEU A 61 16.46 -1.29 -13.03
N ARG A 62 17.75 -1.41 -12.66
CA ARG A 62 18.81 -0.59 -13.26
C ARG A 62 18.95 -0.82 -14.76
N ALA A 63 18.76 -2.05 -15.23
CA ALA A 63 18.70 -2.35 -16.67
C ALA A 63 17.52 -1.68 -17.39
N LYS A 64 16.41 -1.41 -16.68
CA LYS A 64 15.28 -0.58 -17.16
C LYS A 64 15.52 0.92 -17.00
N GLY A 65 16.71 1.35 -16.55
CA GLY A 65 17.00 2.75 -16.25
C GLY A 65 16.30 3.28 -14.99
N LYS A 66 15.83 2.38 -14.11
CA LYS A 66 15.13 2.71 -12.87
C LYS A 66 16.01 2.46 -11.65
N ARG A 67 15.79 3.26 -10.61
CA ARG A 67 16.38 3.06 -9.28
C ARG A 67 15.36 2.35 -8.37
N PRO A 68 15.80 1.64 -7.32
CA PRO A 68 14.90 1.11 -6.29
C PRO A 68 13.96 2.20 -5.77
N TRP A 69 12.71 1.84 -5.47
CA TRP A 69 11.66 2.79 -5.10
C TRP A 69 12.02 3.61 -3.85
N ILE A 70 12.67 2.99 -2.87
CA ILE A 70 13.15 3.67 -1.67
C ILE A 70 14.15 4.80 -1.97
N GLU A 71 14.90 4.73 -3.07
CA GLU A 71 15.84 5.79 -3.52
C GLU A 71 15.16 6.91 -4.31
N ARG A 72 13.88 6.72 -4.67
CA ARG A 72 13.06 7.65 -5.44
C ARG A 72 12.07 8.41 -4.54
N GLU A 73 11.70 7.81 -3.41
CA GLU A 73 10.76 8.37 -2.43
C GLU A 73 11.33 9.56 -1.65
N LYS A 74 10.44 10.53 -1.38
CA LYS A 74 10.72 11.71 -0.53
C LYS A 74 10.13 11.51 0.87
N GLY A 75 10.54 10.45 1.56
CA GLY A 75 10.06 10.17 2.91
C GLY A 75 10.58 8.85 3.44
N MET A 76 10.82 8.78 4.75
CA MET A 76 11.19 7.51 5.40
C MET A 76 9.91 6.86 5.94
N GLY A 77 9.47 5.80 5.27
CA GLY A 77 8.32 4.97 5.66
C GLY A 77 8.59 4.25 6.97
N VAL A 78 8.38 4.93 8.10
CA VAL A 78 8.61 4.40 9.44
C VAL A 78 7.35 4.61 10.26
N VAL A 79 6.82 3.52 10.83
CA VAL A 79 5.62 3.55 11.68
C VAL A 79 5.99 3.13 13.09
N THR A 80 5.78 4.02 14.06
CA THR A 80 5.95 3.70 15.48
C THR A 80 4.66 3.06 16.02
N LEU A 81 4.78 1.85 16.54
CA LEU A 81 3.70 1.10 17.15
C LEU A 81 3.40 1.61 18.57
N LYS A 82 2.15 1.48 19.01
CA LYS A 82 1.71 1.91 20.36
C LYS A 82 2.49 1.27 21.51
N ASN A 83 3.10 0.10 21.29
CA ASN A 83 3.93 -0.61 22.27
C ASN A 83 5.42 -0.21 22.23
N GLY A 84 5.80 0.82 21.48
CA GLY A 84 7.19 1.29 21.36
C GLY A 84 8.02 0.58 20.28
N GLY A 85 7.45 -0.39 19.56
CA GLY A 85 8.08 -0.99 18.38
C GLY A 85 8.09 -0.05 17.18
N THR A 86 8.93 -0.32 16.18
CA THR A 86 8.96 0.44 14.92
C THR A 86 8.91 -0.53 13.75
N LEU A 87 7.99 -0.30 12.81
CA LEU A 87 7.94 -0.97 11.52
C LEU A 87 8.56 -0.09 10.45
N ARG A 88 9.36 -0.70 9.57
CA ARG A 88 9.95 -0.03 8.40
C ARG A 88 9.25 -0.49 7.14
N GLU A 89 8.92 0.46 6.28
CA GLU A 89 8.33 0.19 4.98
C GLU A 89 9.36 -0.49 4.08
N ASP A 90 8.98 -1.62 3.48
CA ASP A 90 9.77 -2.35 2.50
C ASP A 90 9.13 -2.23 1.11
N PHE A 91 9.89 -1.64 0.18
CA PHE A 91 9.46 -1.45 -1.21
C PHE A 91 9.93 -2.55 -2.15
N LEU A 92 10.71 -3.52 -1.66
CA LEU A 92 11.16 -4.63 -2.48
C LEU A 92 10.01 -5.34 -3.24
N PRO A 93 8.75 -5.47 -2.74
CA PRO A 93 7.72 -6.15 -3.53
C PRO A 93 7.23 -5.30 -4.70
N LEU A 94 7.25 -3.98 -4.56
CA LEU A 94 6.97 -3.04 -5.66
C LEU A 94 8.12 -3.01 -6.66
N ASP A 95 9.36 -2.98 -6.18
CA ASP A 95 10.55 -3.07 -7.01
C ASP A 95 10.60 -4.37 -7.81
N ALA A 96 10.24 -5.49 -7.19
CA ALA A 96 10.12 -6.77 -7.87
C ALA A 96 9.05 -6.73 -8.96
N TYR A 97 7.86 -6.17 -8.68
CA TYR A 97 6.83 -6.01 -9.71
C TYR A 97 7.36 -5.19 -10.89
N GLU A 98 7.94 -4.01 -10.66
CA GLU A 98 8.45 -3.15 -11.72
C GLU A 98 9.63 -3.79 -12.48
N ALA A 99 10.46 -4.59 -11.81
CA ALA A 99 11.57 -5.33 -12.43
C ALA A 99 11.09 -6.37 -13.45
N TYR A 100 9.97 -7.06 -13.18
CA TYR A 100 9.50 -8.17 -14.02
C TYR A 100 8.29 -7.82 -14.91
N SER A 101 7.58 -6.71 -14.67
CA SER A 101 6.43 -6.30 -15.50
C SER A 101 6.85 -5.62 -16.80
N ASP A 102 6.07 -5.83 -17.86
CA ASP A 102 6.21 -5.12 -19.14
C ASP A 102 5.43 -3.80 -19.17
N VAL A 103 4.74 -3.44 -18.08
CA VAL A 103 4.07 -2.16 -17.93
C VAL A 103 5.09 -1.07 -17.62
N ASP A 104 5.00 0.06 -18.33
CA ASP A 104 5.75 1.27 -18.01
C ASP A 104 5.12 1.94 -16.77
N LEU A 105 5.70 1.67 -15.60
CA LEU A 105 5.32 2.29 -14.34
C LEU A 105 6.02 3.65 -14.19
N ARG A 106 5.24 4.70 -13.96
CA ARG A 106 5.75 6.07 -13.77
C ARG A 106 5.36 6.58 -12.41
N ASP A 107 6.35 7.06 -11.66
CA ASP A 107 6.24 7.43 -10.25
C ASP A 107 5.93 8.92 -10.02
N THR A 108 5.93 9.74 -11.07
CA THR A 108 5.64 11.17 -11.00
C THR A 108 4.26 11.46 -11.58
N MET A 109 3.35 11.99 -10.77
CA MET A 109 2.01 12.37 -11.22
C MET A 109 2.00 13.13 -12.57
N PRO A 110 1.17 12.71 -13.55
CA PRO A 110 1.04 13.47 -14.79
C PRO A 110 0.31 14.79 -14.52
N LYS A 111 0.62 15.83 -15.30
CA LYS A 111 -0.17 17.07 -15.25
C LYS A 111 -1.55 16.84 -15.86
N PHE A 112 -2.59 16.99 -15.05
CA PHE A 112 -3.98 16.99 -15.50
C PHE A 112 -4.34 18.34 -16.12
N ALA A 113 -5.26 18.32 -17.09
CA ALA A 113 -5.83 19.53 -17.66
C ALA A 113 -6.65 20.31 -16.62
N PRO A 114 -6.79 21.65 -16.77
CA PRO A 114 -7.64 22.45 -15.91
C PRO A 114 -9.07 21.89 -15.79
N GLY A 115 -9.66 21.97 -14.60
CA GLY A 115 -11.00 21.43 -14.32
C GLY A 115 -11.06 19.93 -14.03
N TYR A 116 -9.92 19.26 -13.79
CA TYR A 116 -9.89 17.84 -13.36
C TYR A 116 -10.42 17.63 -11.93
N ASP A 117 -10.40 18.67 -11.11
CA ASP A 117 -10.97 18.75 -9.76
C ASP A 117 -12.51 18.77 -9.78
N ASN A 118 -13.12 19.16 -10.90
CA ASN A 118 -14.55 19.32 -11.07
C ASN A 118 -15.23 18.17 -11.84
N GLN A 119 -14.67 16.96 -11.79
CA GLN A 119 -15.10 15.81 -12.61
C GLN A 119 -16.38 15.10 -12.13
N ASN A 120 -17.17 15.74 -11.25
CA ASN A 120 -18.43 15.23 -10.71
C ASN A 120 -19.30 14.55 -11.80
N GLY A 121 -19.23 13.22 -11.88
CA GLY A 121 -20.13 12.38 -12.67
C GLY A 121 -19.71 12.04 -14.10
N LYS A 122 -18.49 12.35 -14.56
CA LYS A 122 -18.05 11.89 -15.89
C LYS A 122 -17.58 10.45 -15.85
N ALA A 123 -18.51 9.52 -16.08
CA ALA A 123 -18.23 8.10 -16.31
C ALA A 123 -18.47 7.73 -17.77
N ASP A 124 -17.55 6.97 -18.37
CA ASP A 124 -17.74 6.35 -19.68
C ASP A 124 -17.69 4.82 -19.57
N ALA A 125 -17.79 4.12 -20.71
CA ALA A 125 -17.82 2.66 -20.72
C ALA A 125 -16.54 2.06 -20.10
N VAL A 126 -15.38 2.66 -20.35
CA VAL A 126 -14.09 2.16 -19.88
C VAL A 126 -13.93 2.44 -18.39
N SER A 127 -14.33 3.63 -17.91
CA SER A 127 -14.27 3.94 -16.48
C SER A 127 -15.18 3.00 -15.67
N ARG A 128 -16.39 2.71 -16.15
CA ARG A 128 -17.30 1.74 -15.51
C ARG A 128 -16.76 0.31 -15.54
N ALA A 129 -16.13 -0.09 -16.65
CA ALA A 129 -15.49 -1.40 -16.75
C ALA A 129 -14.35 -1.53 -15.75
N LEU A 130 -13.51 -0.49 -15.61
CA LEU A 130 -12.44 -0.44 -14.63
C LEU A 130 -12.99 -0.49 -13.20
N GLU A 131 -14.05 0.27 -12.89
CA GLU A 131 -14.69 0.23 -11.57
C GLU A 131 -15.17 -1.18 -11.20
N ASN A 132 -15.84 -1.87 -12.14
CA ASN A 132 -16.33 -3.22 -11.91
C ASN A 132 -15.19 -4.23 -11.75
N TRP A 133 -14.13 -4.08 -12.54
CA TRP A 133 -12.92 -4.90 -12.43
C TRP A 133 -12.26 -4.72 -11.04
N LEU A 134 -12.01 -3.48 -10.63
CA LEU A 134 -11.43 -3.18 -9.31
C LEU A 134 -12.29 -3.71 -8.16
N LYS A 135 -13.61 -3.55 -8.21
CA LYS A 135 -14.54 -4.05 -7.17
C LYS A 135 -14.54 -5.57 -7.06
N LYS A 136 -14.32 -6.27 -8.18
CA LYS A 136 -14.31 -7.72 -8.24
C LYS A 136 -12.99 -8.29 -7.72
N ASP A 137 -11.88 -7.66 -8.08
CA ASP A 137 -10.55 -8.26 -7.97
C ASP A 137 -9.68 -7.64 -6.85
N LEU A 138 -10.15 -6.60 -6.15
CA LEU A 138 -9.46 -6.02 -4.99
C LEU A 138 -10.25 -6.20 -3.68
N PRO A 139 -9.58 -6.55 -2.57
CA PRO A 139 -10.22 -6.77 -1.28
C PRO A 139 -10.44 -5.48 -0.46
N PHE A 140 -10.09 -4.31 -0.99
CA PHE A 140 -10.17 -3.01 -0.33
C PHE A 140 -10.80 -1.95 -1.24
N GLY A 141 -11.34 -0.89 -0.63
CA GLY A 141 -12.01 0.18 -1.36
C GLY A 141 -11.05 1.10 -2.14
N PHE A 142 -11.59 1.72 -3.19
CA PHE A 142 -10.95 2.82 -3.93
C PHE A 142 -11.93 3.98 -4.08
N LYS A 143 -11.41 5.16 -4.41
CA LYS A 143 -12.22 6.36 -4.62
C LYS A 143 -11.72 7.21 -5.79
N ALA A 144 -12.56 8.11 -6.27
CA ALA A 144 -12.19 9.09 -7.27
C ALA A 144 -11.29 10.17 -6.65
N LEU A 145 -10.68 11.00 -7.49
CA LEU A 145 -10.04 12.25 -7.04
C LEU A 145 -11.09 13.17 -6.41
N ALA A 146 -12.32 13.16 -6.97
CA ALA A 146 -13.49 13.82 -6.43
C ALA A 146 -14.60 12.82 -6.08
N GLY A 147 -14.65 12.39 -4.81
CA GLY A 147 -15.74 11.56 -4.24
C GLY A 147 -15.41 10.06 -4.14
N ASP A 148 -16.31 9.28 -3.51
CA ASP A 148 -16.06 7.87 -3.17
C ASP A 148 -16.49 6.86 -4.26
N GLY A 149 -15.73 5.77 -4.42
CA GLY A 149 -16.12 4.58 -5.18
C GLY A 149 -16.16 4.70 -6.71
N LYS A 150 -15.51 5.70 -7.31
CA LYS A 150 -15.54 5.98 -8.75
C LYS A 150 -14.14 6.07 -9.37
N VAL A 151 -14.09 5.92 -10.70
CA VAL A 151 -12.92 6.23 -11.52
C VAL A 151 -13.19 7.52 -12.30
N ASP A 152 -12.32 8.51 -12.13
CA ASP A 152 -12.45 9.79 -12.83
C ASP A 152 -11.92 9.72 -14.25
N VAL A 153 -12.70 10.25 -15.19
CA VAL A 153 -12.27 10.47 -16.57
C VAL A 153 -11.60 11.84 -16.67
N VAL A 154 -10.28 11.85 -16.77
CA VAL A 154 -9.46 13.08 -16.82
C VAL A 154 -8.78 13.24 -18.19
N LYS A 155 -8.15 14.39 -18.41
CA LYS A 155 -7.27 14.64 -19.57
C LYS A 155 -5.87 14.97 -19.09
N LEU A 156 -4.87 14.42 -19.77
CA LEU A 156 -3.46 14.66 -19.48
C LEU A 156 -2.94 15.82 -20.32
N GLU A 157 -2.70 16.97 -19.68
CA GLU A 157 -2.33 18.24 -20.34
C GLU A 157 -1.07 18.10 -21.19
N LYS A 158 0.02 17.64 -20.56
CA LYS A 158 1.33 17.45 -21.21
C LYS A 158 1.37 16.35 -22.27
N TYR A 159 0.28 15.60 -22.43
CA TYR A 159 0.19 14.48 -23.37
C TYR A 159 -0.78 14.75 -24.51
N GLY A 160 -1.07 16.03 -24.81
CA GLY A 160 -1.97 16.42 -25.90
C GLY A 160 -3.45 16.27 -25.53
N GLY A 161 -3.78 16.36 -24.24
CA GLY A 161 -5.16 16.23 -23.76
C GLY A 161 -5.73 14.81 -23.87
N VAL A 162 -4.85 13.81 -23.94
CA VAL A 162 -5.21 12.39 -23.97
C VAL A 162 -6.08 12.05 -22.77
N LYS A 163 -7.15 11.31 -23.02
CA LYS A 163 -8.04 10.81 -21.97
C LYS A 163 -7.29 9.82 -21.06
N ALA A 164 -7.52 9.92 -19.77
CA ALA A 164 -7.02 8.97 -18.79
C ALA A 164 -8.07 8.69 -17.71
N TYR A 165 -7.83 7.63 -16.95
CA TYR A 165 -8.71 7.11 -15.91
C TYR A 165 -7.95 7.14 -14.61
N ALA A 166 -8.39 7.95 -13.66
CA ALA A 166 -7.70 8.20 -12.40
C ALA A 166 -8.54 7.73 -11.21
N PHE A 167 -7.89 7.10 -10.24
CA PHE A 167 -8.50 6.73 -8.97
C PHE A 167 -7.43 6.67 -7.88
N ILE A 168 -7.85 6.69 -6.61
CA ILE A 168 -6.97 6.61 -5.46
C ILE A 168 -7.40 5.49 -4.53
N ILE A 169 -6.42 4.87 -3.88
CA ILE A 169 -6.64 3.93 -2.79
C ILE A 169 -6.12 4.60 -1.51
N PRO A 170 -6.97 4.82 -0.50
CA PRO A 170 -6.52 5.34 0.78
C PRO A 170 -5.48 4.41 1.43
N MET A 171 -4.43 5.00 2.01
CA MET A 171 -3.52 4.24 2.85
C MET A 171 -4.27 3.83 4.12
N GLY A 172 -4.46 2.52 4.28
CA GLY A 172 -5.20 1.97 5.40
C GLY A 172 -4.66 0.60 5.80
N ARG A 173 -5.12 0.11 6.95
CA ARG A 173 -4.72 -1.20 7.49
C ARG A 173 -4.97 -2.34 6.50
N GLU A 174 -6.01 -2.25 5.69
CA GLU A 174 -6.38 -3.30 4.72
C GLU A 174 -5.40 -3.37 3.53
N LEU A 175 -4.83 -2.22 3.15
CA LEU A 175 -3.82 -2.11 2.10
C LEU A 175 -2.42 -2.48 2.61
N ALA A 176 -2.17 -2.35 3.91
CA ALA A 176 -0.89 -2.69 4.53
C ALA A 176 -0.81 -4.18 4.87
N ALA A 177 0.35 -4.78 4.62
CA ALA A 177 0.72 -6.12 5.04
C ALA A 177 1.99 -6.08 5.89
N ILE A 178 2.08 -6.93 6.91
CA ILE A 178 3.28 -7.07 7.74
C ILE A 178 4.09 -8.24 7.17
N THR A 179 5.39 -8.05 7.02
CA THR A 179 6.30 -9.11 6.57
C THR A 179 6.42 -10.22 7.62
N PRO A 180 6.80 -11.45 7.23
CA PRO A 180 6.99 -12.54 8.19
C PRO A 180 8.03 -12.25 9.29
N ASP A 181 8.96 -11.31 9.07
CA ASP A 181 9.94 -10.91 10.07
C ASP A 181 9.39 -9.97 11.17
N HIS A 182 8.13 -9.53 11.04
CA HIS A 182 7.42 -8.60 11.93
C HIS A 182 8.14 -7.26 12.17
N LYS A 183 9.17 -6.94 11.39
CA LYS A 183 9.95 -5.69 11.47
C LYS A 183 9.63 -4.76 10.30
N HIS A 184 9.17 -5.33 9.19
CA HIS A 184 8.80 -4.57 8.01
C HIS A 184 7.30 -4.64 7.74
N PHE A 185 6.85 -3.68 6.95
CA PHE A 185 5.52 -3.69 6.36
C PHE A 185 5.62 -3.20 4.92
N TYR A 186 4.64 -3.54 4.10
CA TYR A 186 4.54 -3.03 2.75
C TYR A 186 3.09 -2.79 2.40
N TYR A 187 2.83 -1.89 1.47
CA TYR A 187 1.51 -1.76 0.89
C TYR A 187 1.35 -2.78 -0.25
N LYS A 188 0.16 -3.39 -0.33
CA LYS A 188 -0.25 -4.35 -1.38
C LYS A 188 -0.39 -3.71 -2.78
N ILE A 189 0.43 -2.70 -3.09
CA ILE A 189 0.48 -2.02 -4.39
C ILE A 189 0.75 -2.99 -5.54
N PRO A 190 1.63 -4.01 -5.41
CA PRO A 190 1.79 -5.01 -6.46
C PRO A 190 0.51 -5.76 -6.80
N ASP A 191 -0.39 -5.99 -5.83
CA ASP A 191 -1.70 -6.60 -6.11
C ASP A 191 -2.54 -5.67 -6.98
N VAL A 192 -2.59 -4.38 -6.64
CA VAL A 192 -3.27 -3.36 -7.45
C VAL A 192 -2.71 -3.32 -8.86
N LEU A 193 -1.39 -3.26 -9.01
CA LEU A 193 -0.74 -3.16 -10.31
C LEU A 193 -0.96 -4.42 -11.16
N ARG A 194 -0.92 -5.62 -10.57
CA ARG A 194 -1.29 -6.88 -11.27
C ARG A 194 -2.75 -6.88 -11.72
N THR A 195 -3.66 -6.40 -10.88
CA THR A 195 -5.08 -6.26 -11.24
C THR A 195 -5.25 -5.29 -12.41
N LEU A 196 -4.53 -4.16 -12.42
CA LEU A 196 -4.54 -3.19 -13.51
C LEU A 196 -3.92 -3.74 -14.80
N GLU A 197 -2.82 -4.48 -14.70
CA GLU A 197 -2.19 -5.14 -15.84
C GLU A 197 -3.14 -6.15 -16.51
N GLY A 198 -3.87 -6.94 -15.69
CA GLY A 198 -4.95 -7.80 -16.16
C GLY A 198 -6.05 -7.03 -16.89
N PHE A 199 -6.47 -5.88 -16.35
CA PHE A 199 -7.45 -5.01 -17.02
C PHE A 199 -6.92 -4.47 -18.35
N LEU A 200 -5.69 -3.97 -18.39
CA LEU A 200 -5.03 -3.44 -19.60
C LEU A 200 -4.97 -4.49 -20.72
N ALA A 201 -4.79 -5.77 -20.38
CA ALA A 201 -4.82 -6.86 -21.35
C ALA A 201 -6.19 -7.02 -22.05
N THR A 202 -7.27 -6.55 -21.42
CA THR A 202 -8.63 -6.58 -21.99
C THR A 202 -9.03 -5.30 -22.74
N GLN A 203 -8.27 -4.21 -22.60
CA GLN A 203 -8.62 -2.89 -23.13
C GLN A 203 -7.56 -2.41 -24.14
N PRO A 204 -7.66 -2.79 -25.42
CA PRO A 204 -6.65 -2.47 -26.43
C PRO A 204 -6.52 -0.96 -26.70
N GLU A 205 -7.49 -0.13 -26.33
CA GLU A 205 -7.44 1.33 -26.41
C GLU A 205 -6.58 1.97 -25.31
N LEU A 206 -6.19 1.24 -24.27
CA LEU A 206 -5.35 1.74 -23.18
C LEU A 206 -3.87 1.48 -23.45
N ALA A 207 -3.02 2.42 -23.04
CA ALA A 207 -1.58 2.23 -23.13
C ALA A 207 -1.09 1.34 -21.98
N LYS A 208 0.01 0.61 -22.21
CA LYS A 208 0.75 -0.11 -21.15
C LYS A 208 1.57 0.85 -20.28
N VAL A 209 0.93 1.92 -19.81
CA VAL A 209 1.54 2.95 -18.96
C VAL A 209 0.63 3.14 -17.75
N ILE A 210 1.19 2.98 -16.56
CA ILE A 210 0.50 3.25 -15.30
C ILE A 210 1.28 4.34 -14.58
N TRP A 211 0.59 5.42 -14.24
CA TRP A 211 1.14 6.41 -13.32
C TRP A 211 0.75 6.02 -11.90
N LEU A 212 1.72 6.05 -10.99
CA LEU A 212 1.58 5.76 -9.57
C LEU A 212 2.19 6.92 -8.78
N GLU A 213 1.37 7.66 -8.04
CA GLU A 213 1.85 8.71 -7.13
C GLU A 213 1.51 8.34 -5.69
N ARG A 214 2.47 8.53 -4.79
CA ARG A 214 2.24 8.46 -3.35
C ARG A 214 1.90 9.85 -2.81
N GLY A 215 0.67 10.02 -2.32
CA GLY A 215 0.31 11.18 -1.49
C GLY A 215 0.48 10.87 -0.01
N ASP A 216 0.28 11.88 0.85
CA ASP A 216 0.43 11.73 2.30
C ASP A 216 -0.42 10.60 2.91
N ASN A 217 -1.58 10.33 2.33
CA ASN A 217 -2.56 9.37 2.85
C ASN A 217 -3.19 8.46 1.78
N PHE A 218 -2.63 8.41 0.56
CA PHE A 218 -3.19 7.62 -0.53
C PHE A 218 -2.14 7.24 -1.57
N PHE A 219 -2.45 6.21 -2.36
CA PHE A 219 -1.79 5.97 -3.64
C PHE A 219 -2.76 6.31 -4.77
N MET A 220 -2.30 7.08 -5.74
CA MET A 220 -3.06 7.42 -6.94
C MET A 220 -2.56 6.64 -8.13
N PHE A 221 -3.51 6.12 -8.91
CA PHE A 221 -3.27 5.37 -10.12
C PHE A 221 -3.90 6.09 -11.30
N VAL A 222 -3.17 6.19 -12.42
CA VAL A 222 -3.71 6.76 -13.66
C VAL A 222 -3.38 5.86 -14.84
N LEU A 223 -4.42 5.43 -15.56
CA LEU A 223 -4.32 4.67 -16.80
C LEU A 223 -4.60 5.61 -17.97
N GLN A 224 -3.66 5.73 -18.91
CA GLN A 224 -3.86 6.58 -20.08
C GLN A 224 -4.45 5.80 -21.27
N ARG A 225 -5.29 6.46 -22.06
CA ARG A 225 -5.69 5.97 -23.38
C ARG A 225 -4.51 6.13 -24.36
N LYS A 226 -4.46 5.29 -25.39
CA LYS A 226 -3.56 5.51 -26.54
C LYS A 226 -3.96 6.81 -27.26
N LYS A 227 -2.97 7.47 -27.85
CA LYS A 227 -3.17 8.62 -28.73
C LYS A 227 -3.85 8.21 -30.02
#